data_AF-A0A0V8RRJ7-F1
#
_entry.id   AF-A0A0V8RRJ7-F1
#
_cell.length_a   1.000
_cell.length_b   1.000
_cell.length_c   1.000
_cell.angle_alpha   90.00
_cell.angle_beta   90.00
_cell.angle_gamma   90.00
#
_symmetry.space_group_name_H-M   'P 1'
#
loop_
_entity.id
_entity.type
_entity.pdbx_description
1 polymer ?
#
loop_
_entity_poly.entity_id
_entity_poly.type
_entity_poly.pdbx_seq_one_letter_code
_entity_poly.pdbx_strand_id
1 'polypeptide(L)'
;MTWCSTTLPTPRLGTDGATKAAAETMVGVYAGLYGLQGLVLRYANIVGPRLRHGVIHDFIVKLRESPQRLEILGDGSQRKSYLHVADAVEATMAALDGLLRGGDALRVYNVGNRGWITVEEIARIVEEEMGLAGVEHVYRPATPGGRGWPRGTWSPCS
;
A
#
# COMPACT_ATOMS: atom_id res chain seq x y z
N MET A 1 31.75 1.07 -23.47
CA MET A 1 31.27 0.45 -22.20
C MET A 1 29.76 0.35 -22.28
N THR A 2 29.26 -0.81 -22.67
CA THR A 2 27.85 -1.07 -22.94
C THR A 2 27.16 -1.34 -21.61
N TRP A 3 26.30 -0.42 -21.17
CA TRP A 3 25.44 -0.62 -20.01
C TRP A 3 24.35 -1.63 -20.38
N CYS A 4 24.50 -2.87 -19.92
CA CYS A 4 23.42 -3.85 -19.90
C CYS A 4 22.55 -3.53 -18.69
N SER A 5 21.55 -2.65 -18.85
CA SER A 5 20.54 -2.47 -17.82
C SER A 5 19.66 -3.72 -17.83
N THR A 6 19.73 -4.52 -16.77
CA THR A 6 18.80 -5.63 -16.53
C THR A 6 17.39 -5.07 -16.38
N THR A 7 16.66 -4.95 -17.48
CA THR A 7 15.21 -4.80 -17.49
C THR A 7 14.63 -6.13 -17.02
N LEU A 8 14.48 -6.28 -15.71
CA LEU A 8 13.60 -7.32 -15.18
C LEU A 8 12.21 -7.09 -15.79
N PRO A 9 11.54 -8.14 -16.30
CA PRO A 9 10.21 -8.00 -16.85
C PRO A 9 9.31 -7.55 -15.69
N THR A 10 8.92 -6.28 -15.68
CA THR A 10 8.01 -5.78 -14.65
C THR A 10 6.72 -6.59 -14.78
N PRO A 11 6.25 -7.28 -13.71
CA PRO A 11 4.93 -7.90 -13.73
C PRO A 11 3.90 -6.85 -14.13
N ARG A 12 2.76 -7.23 -14.69
CA ARG A 12 1.68 -6.31 -15.09
C ARG A 12 1.26 -5.43 -13.90
N LEU A 13 1.96 -4.31 -13.71
CA LEU A 13 1.68 -3.30 -12.73
C LEU A 13 0.41 -2.60 -13.21
N GLY A 14 -0.54 -2.37 -12.29
CA GLY A 14 -1.62 -1.42 -12.58
C GLY A 14 -1.03 -0.05 -12.92
N THR A 15 -1.82 0.84 -13.52
CA THR A 15 -1.41 2.20 -13.91
C THR A 15 -0.65 2.95 -12.80
N ASP A 16 -1.11 2.84 -11.55
CA ASP A 16 -0.45 3.42 -10.38
C ASP A 16 0.96 2.84 -10.13
N GLY A 17 1.11 1.52 -10.28
CA GLY A 17 2.38 0.83 -10.04
C GLY A 17 3.41 1.20 -11.10
N ALA A 18 2.99 1.27 -12.37
CA ALA A 18 3.84 1.70 -13.48
C ALA A 18 4.32 3.14 -13.28
N THR A 19 3.42 4.04 -12.87
CA THR A 19 3.75 5.46 -12.62
C THR A 19 4.74 5.62 -11.47
N LYS A 20 4.57 4.87 -10.37
CA LYS A 20 5.50 4.87 -9.23
C LYS A 20 6.88 4.32 -9.61
N ALA A 21 6.94 3.26 -10.42
CA ALA A 21 8.18 2.70 -10.92
C ALA A 21 8.92 3.69 -11.85
N ALA A 22 8.18 4.39 -12.72
CA ALA A 22 8.75 5.44 -13.57
C ALA A 22 9.32 6.60 -12.75
N ALA A 23 8.59 7.04 -11.70
CA ALA A 23 9.06 8.08 -10.79
C ALA A 23 10.34 7.69 -10.04
N GLU A 24 10.43 6.44 -9.56
CA GLU A 24 11.65 5.93 -8.90
C GLU A 24 12.87 5.98 -9.83
N THR A 25 12.70 5.51 -11.08
CA THR A 25 13.76 5.59 -12.10
C THR A 25 14.18 7.03 -12.36
N MET A 26 13.22 7.96 -12.44
CA MET A 26 13.50 9.37 -12.67
C MET A 26 14.34 9.98 -11.53
N VAL A 27 13.99 9.70 -10.28
CA VAL A 27 14.78 10.16 -9.11
C VAL A 27 16.20 9.62 -9.17
N GLY A 28 16.38 8.34 -9.53
CA GLY A 28 17.72 7.75 -9.65
C GLY A 28 18.57 8.38 -10.76
N VAL A 29 17.96 8.67 -11.91
CA VAL A 29 18.64 9.34 -13.03
C VAL A 29 19.08 10.75 -12.62
N TYR A 30 18.20 11.53 -11.98
CA TYR A 30 18.53 12.89 -11.55
C TYR A 30 19.62 12.92 -10.48
N ALA A 31 19.59 11.96 -9.54
CA ALA A 31 20.62 11.81 -8.52
C ALA A 31 22.00 11.55 -9.15
N GLY A 32 22.06 10.65 -10.14
CA GLY A 32 23.30 10.31 -10.84
C GLY A 32 23.82 11.38 -11.79
N LEU A 33 22.94 12.09 -12.50
CA LEU A 33 23.34 13.10 -13.50
C LEU A 33 23.72 14.45 -12.88
N TYR A 34 23.01 14.88 -11.85
CA TYR A 34 23.15 16.24 -11.30
C TYR A 34 23.77 16.27 -9.90
N GLY A 35 24.19 15.11 -9.37
CA GLY A 35 24.76 15.01 -8.02
C GLY A 35 23.75 15.32 -6.91
N LEU A 36 22.44 15.22 -7.21
CA LEU A 36 21.39 15.41 -6.23
C LEU A 36 21.28 14.19 -5.31
N GLN A 37 20.90 14.43 -4.06
CA GLN A 37 20.56 13.34 -3.15
C GLN A 37 19.08 12.94 -3.32
N GLY A 38 18.84 11.68 -3.66
CA GLY A 38 17.52 11.09 -3.85
C GLY A 38 17.18 10.09 -2.75
N LEU A 39 15.95 10.17 -2.24
CA LEU A 39 15.40 9.22 -1.28
C LEU A 39 14.07 8.68 -1.78
N VAL A 40 13.99 7.35 -1.90
CA VAL A 40 12.78 6.64 -2.34
C VAL A 40 12.31 5.73 -1.20
N LEU A 41 11.11 6.01 -0.70
CA LEU A 41 10.49 5.23 0.38
C LEU A 41 9.28 4.48 -0.17
N ARG A 42 9.36 3.15 -0.15
CA ARG A 42 8.30 2.25 -0.59
C ARG A 42 7.44 1.85 0.61
N TYR A 43 6.36 2.58 0.82
CA TYR A 43 5.45 2.33 1.93
C TYR A 43 4.54 1.12 1.70
N ALA A 44 4.38 0.32 2.76
CA ALA A 44 3.23 -0.57 2.91
C ALA A 44 1.93 0.23 3.14
N ASN A 45 0.80 -0.43 3.42
CA ASN A 45 -0.42 0.30 3.75
C ASN A 45 -0.24 1.07 5.06
N ILE A 46 -0.44 2.39 5.03
CA ILE A 46 -0.36 3.23 6.22
C ILE A 46 -1.75 3.39 6.83
N VAL A 47 -1.84 3.28 8.16
CA VAL A 47 -3.07 3.49 8.93
C VAL A 47 -2.89 4.59 9.96
N GLY A 48 -3.95 5.37 10.20
CA GLY A 48 -3.92 6.40 11.23
C GLY A 48 -5.21 7.20 11.34
N PRO A 49 -5.31 8.09 12.35
CA PRO A 49 -6.56 8.74 12.76
C PRO A 49 -7.22 9.63 11.69
N ARG A 50 -6.42 10.15 10.74
CA ARG A 50 -6.88 11.08 9.69
C ARG A 50 -7.13 10.39 8.34
N LEU A 51 -7.01 9.07 8.28
CA LEU A 51 -7.18 8.31 7.05
C LEU A 51 -8.65 8.30 6.63
N ARG A 52 -8.94 8.80 5.42
CA ARG A 52 -10.31 8.85 4.84
C ARG A 52 -10.55 7.80 3.75
N HIS A 53 -9.63 6.86 3.59
CA HIS A 53 -9.67 5.88 2.51
C HIS A 53 -9.06 4.55 2.95
N GLY A 54 -9.53 3.44 2.38
CA GLY A 54 -9.00 2.11 2.63
C GLY A 54 -9.93 1.27 3.50
N VAL A 55 -9.57 0.00 3.65
CA VAL A 55 -10.50 -1.03 4.15
C VAL A 55 -11.05 -0.75 5.55
N ILE A 56 -10.22 -0.21 6.46
CA ILE A 56 -10.63 0.12 7.83
C ILE A 56 -11.69 1.23 7.81
N HIS A 57 -11.45 2.30 7.05
CA HIS A 57 -12.40 3.40 6.92
C HIS A 57 -13.70 2.93 6.26
N ASP A 58 -13.61 2.13 5.19
CA ASP A 58 -14.77 1.58 4.50
C ASP A 58 -15.62 0.70 5.43
N PHE A 59 -15.00 -0.11 6.29
CA PHE A 59 -15.70 -0.94 7.27
C PHE A 59 -16.40 -0.11 8.35
N ILE A 60 -15.73 0.91 8.90
CA ILE A 60 -16.34 1.80 9.89
C ILE A 60 -17.57 2.51 9.30
N VAL A 61 -17.48 3.00 8.05
CA VAL A 61 -18.62 3.65 7.39
C VAL A 61 -19.76 2.67 7.18
N LYS A 62 -19.49 1.47 6.64
CA LYS A 62 -20.50 0.43 6.42
C LYS A 62 -21.19 -0.01 7.71
N LEU A 63 -20.44 -0.23 8.79
CA LEU A 63 -20.99 -0.63 10.09
C LEU A 63 -21.79 0.49 10.76
N ARG A 64 -21.46 1.76 10.50
CA ARG A 64 -22.30 2.90 10.94
C ARG A 64 -23.63 2.96 10.20
N GLU A 65 -23.65 2.62 8.92
CA GLU A 65 -24.87 2.58 8.11
C GLU A 65 -25.71 1.32 8.34
N SER A 66 -25.06 0.17 8.60
CA SER A 66 -25.70 -1.13 8.80
C SER A 66 -24.97 -1.93 9.88
N PRO A 67 -25.29 -1.73 11.17
CA PRO A 67 -24.57 -2.32 12.30
C PRO A 67 -24.62 -3.85 12.40
N GLN A 68 -25.53 -4.48 11.64
CA GLN A 68 -25.75 -5.93 11.66
C GLN A 68 -25.16 -6.64 10.44
N ARG A 69 -24.60 -5.92 9.46
CA ARG A 69 -24.16 -6.52 8.19
C ARG A 69 -22.94 -5.81 7.63
N LEU A 70 -21.87 -6.57 7.39
CA LEU A 70 -20.63 -6.07 6.80
C LEU A 70 -20.36 -6.71 5.44
N GLU A 71 -20.22 -5.89 4.41
CA GLU A 71 -19.85 -6.37 3.08
C GLU A 71 -18.33 -6.40 2.88
N ILE A 72 -17.78 -7.59 2.73
CA ILE A 72 -16.36 -7.86 2.51
C ILE A 72 -16.13 -8.17 1.02
N LEU A 73 -15.17 -7.47 0.40
CA LEU A 73 -14.79 -7.70 -0.99
C LEU A 73 -13.74 -8.81 -1.08
N GLY A 74 -14.08 -9.89 -1.79
CA GLY A 74 -13.30 -11.12 -1.89
C GLY A 74 -13.73 -12.16 -0.87
N ASP A 75 -12.80 -13.04 -0.52
CA ASP A 75 -12.96 -14.18 0.41
C ASP A 75 -12.45 -13.89 1.83
N GLY A 76 -12.09 -12.63 2.13
CA GLY A 76 -11.52 -12.24 3.43
C GLY A 76 -10.06 -12.68 3.67
N SER A 77 -9.54 -13.63 2.88
CA SER A 77 -8.20 -14.22 3.06
C SER A 77 -7.05 -13.33 2.60
N GLN A 78 -7.37 -12.21 1.94
CA GLN A 78 -6.39 -11.25 1.44
C GLN A 78 -5.52 -10.71 2.58
N ARG A 79 -4.22 -10.97 2.49
CA ARG A 79 -3.22 -10.52 3.47
C ARG A 79 -2.60 -9.19 3.03
N LYS A 80 -2.56 -8.22 3.95
CA LYS A 80 -1.89 -6.94 3.75
C LYS A 80 -1.10 -6.56 5.01
N SER A 81 0.07 -5.95 4.82
CA SER A 81 0.84 -5.36 5.93
C SER A 81 0.38 -3.92 6.14
N TYR A 82 0.06 -3.59 7.39
CA TYR A 82 -0.27 -2.24 7.82
C TYR A 82 0.81 -1.68 8.75
N LEU A 83 1.11 -0.40 8.58
CA LEU A 83 2.04 0.36 9.38
C LEU A 83 1.33 1.58 9.95
N HIS A 84 1.53 1.88 11.23
CA HIS A 84 0.94 3.06 11.83
C HIS A 84 1.61 4.34 11.28
N VAL A 85 0.84 5.42 11.15
CA VAL A 85 1.32 6.68 10.57
C VAL A 85 2.46 7.31 11.37
N ALA A 86 2.47 7.14 12.70
CA ALA A 86 3.56 7.63 13.54
C ALA A 86 4.87 6.92 13.18
N ASP A 87 4.87 5.59 13.14
CA ASP A 87 6.03 4.77 12.77
C ASP A 87 6.52 5.07 11.35
N ALA A 88 5.58 5.32 10.42
CA ALA A 88 5.92 5.72 9.06
C ALA A 88 6.66 7.07 9.03
N VAL A 89 6.23 8.04 9.85
CA VAL A 89 6.89 9.34 9.97
C VAL A 89 8.27 9.17 10.62
N GLU A 90 8.39 8.40 11.69
CA GLU A 90 9.69 8.12 12.33
C GLU A 90 10.68 7.47 11.37
N ALA A 91 10.24 6.45 10.62
CA ALA A 91 11.05 5.79 9.61
C ALA A 91 11.48 6.77 8.49
N THR A 92 10.61 7.70 8.10
CA THR A 92 10.91 8.74 7.11
C THR A 92 12.00 9.68 7.60
N MET A 93 11.86 10.18 8.83
CA MET A 93 12.83 11.08 9.43
C MET A 93 14.19 10.39 9.60
N ALA A 94 14.20 9.13 10.05
CA ALA A 94 15.43 8.35 10.16
C ALA A 94 16.10 8.12 8.80
N ALA A 95 15.32 7.85 7.75
CA ALA A 95 15.85 7.68 6.39
C ALA A 95 16.42 8.98 5.82
N LEU A 96 15.76 10.11 6.09
CA LEU A 96 16.24 11.44 5.71
C LEU A 96 17.53 11.80 6.44
N ASP A 97 17.58 11.61 7.76
CA ASP A 97 18.80 11.81 8.55
C ASP A 97 19.95 10.96 8.03
N GLY A 98 19.66 9.71 7.65
CA GLY A 98 20.63 8.82 7.03
C GLY A 98 21.18 9.38 5.72
N LEU A 99 20.32 9.94 4.87
CA LEU A 99 20.71 10.58 3.60
C LEU A 99 21.60 11.81 3.83
N LEU A 100 21.22 12.67 4.78
CA LEU A 100 21.92 13.92 5.08
C LEU A 100 23.31 13.71 5.69
N ARG A 101 23.55 12.58 6.36
CA ARG A 101 24.87 12.19 6.87
C ARG A 101 25.88 11.79 5.78
N GLY A 102 25.46 11.82 4.49
CA GLY A 102 26.31 11.48 3.35
C GLY A 102 26.29 10.00 3.00
N GLY A 103 27.00 9.61 1.93
CA GLY A 103 26.98 8.26 1.36
C GLY A 103 26.34 8.24 -0.03
N ASP A 104 25.59 7.19 -0.35
CA ASP A 104 25.01 7.02 -1.68
C ASP A 104 24.10 8.17 -2.09
N ALA A 105 24.25 8.61 -3.35
CA ALA A 105 23.42 9.67 -3.95
C ALA A 105 21.94 9.25 -4.06
N LEU A 106 21.63 7.95 -4.13
CA LEU A 106 20.27 7.43 -4.13
C LEU A 106 20.12 6.38 -3.05
N ARG A 107 19.08 6.50 -2.23
CA ARG A 107 18.70 5.47 -1.25
C ARG A 107 17.26 5.03 -1.44
N VAL A 108 17.07 3.72 -1.46
CA VAL A 108 15.75 3.09 -1.62
C VAL A 108 15.47 2.20 -0.42
N TYR A 109 14.39 2.48 0.31
CA TYR A 109 13.99 1.71 1.49
C TYR A 109 12.54 1.22 1.38
N ASN A 110 12.29 0.00 1.86
CA ASN A 110 10.92 -0.48 2.09
C ASN A 110 10.50 -0.09 3.52
N VAL A 111 9.42 0.69 3.64
CA VAL A 111 8.90 1.16 4.92
C VAL A 111 7.60 0.43 5.20
N GLY A 112 7.66 -0.58 6.06
CA GLY A 112 6.52 -1.43 6.36
C GLY A 112 6.73 -2.27 7.61
N ASN A 113 5.63 -2.83 8.09
CA ASN A 113 5.66 -3.81 9.18
C ASN A 113 6.01 -5.20 8.63
N ARG A 114 6.70 -6.03 9.43
CA ARG A 114 6.94 -7.45 9.13
C ARG A 114 5.69 -8.31 9.30
N GLY A 115 4.74 -7.84 10.11
CA GLY A 115 3.46 -8.49 10.30
C GLY A 115 2.55 -8.36 9.08
N TRP A 116 1.64 -9.32 8.95
CA TRP A 116 0.51 -9.27 8.02
C TRP A 116 -0.78 -9.47 8.81
N ILE A 117 -1.86 -8.91 8.30
CA ILE A 117 -3.20 -9.11 8.82
C ILE A 117 -4.15 -9.35 7.65
N THR A 118 -5.11 -10.22 7.85
CA THR A 118 -6.16 -10.54 6.88
C THR A 118 -7.28 -9.50 6.92
N VAL A 119 -8.05 -9.41 5.84
CA VAL A 119 -9.24 -8.54 5.82
C VAL A 119 -10.26 -8.98 6.85
N GLU A 120 -10.39 -10.29 7.09
CA GLU A 120 -11.26 -10.86 8.11
C GLU A 120 -10.85 -10.43 9.53
N GLU A 121 -9.56 -10.51 9.86
CA GLU A 121 -9.06 -10.05 11.16
C GLU A 121 -9.29 -8.54 11.35
N ILE A 122 -9.14 -7.74 10.30
CA ILE A 122 -9.45 -6.30 10.36
C ILE A 122 -10.94 -6.07 10.65
N ALA A 123 -11.84 -6.81 9.97
CA ALA A 123 -13.27 -6.69 10.20
C ALA A 123 -13.61 -6.94 11.68
N ARG A 124 -13.10 -8.05 12.23
CA ARG A 124 -13.30 -8.42 13.64
C ARG A 124 -12.79 -7.36 14.61
N ILE A 125 -11.58 -6.82 14.38
CA ILE A 125 -11.04 -5.75 15.22
C ILE A 125 -11.94 -4.51 15.17
N VAL A 126 -12.44 -4.13 14.00
CA VAL A 126 -13.34 -2.98 13.87
C VAL A 126 -14.66 -3.21 14.61
N GLU A 127 -15.22 -4.42 14.54
CA GLU A 127 -16.45 -4.78 15.26
C GLU A 127 -16.28 -4.73 16.77
N GLU A 128 -15.18 -5.30 17.27
CA GLU A 128 -14.81 -5.28 18.69
C GLU A 128 -14.66 -3.84 19.20
N GLU A 129 -13.92 -2.99 18.48
CA GLU A 129 -13.72 -1.57 18.83
C GLU A 129 -15.01 -0.73 18.72
N MET A 130 -15.95 -1.14 17.86
CA MET A 130 -17.27 -0.51 17.75
C MET A 130 -18.30 -1.06 18.75
N GLY A 131 -17.96 -2.11 19.51
CA GLY A 131 -18.89 -2.77 20.43
C GLY A 131 -20.05 -3.47 19.74
N LEU A 132 -19.86 -3.92 18.50
CA LEU A 132 -20.88 -4.64 17.72
C LEU A 132 -20.71 -6.15 17.89
N ALA A 133 -21.81 -6.88 18.00
CA ALA A 133 -21.82 -8.33 18.12
C ALA A 133 -22.86 -8.94 17.17
N GLY A 134 -22.53 -10.10 16.58
CA GLY A 134 -23.44 -10.81 15.68
C GLY A 134 -23.57 -10.17 14.29
N VAL A 135 -22.52 -9.49 13.82
CA VAL A 135 -22.49 -8.91 12.47
C VAL A 135 -22.43 -10.02 11.43
N GLU A 136 -23.32 -9.99 10.44
CA GLU A 136 -23.29 -10.91 9.32
C GLU A 136 -22.24 -10.48 8.28
N HIS A 137 -21.21 -11.30 8.07
CA HIS A 137 -20.20 -11.08 7.02
C HIS A 137 -20.72 -11.57 5.67
N VAL A 138 -20.95 -10.63 4.75
CA VAL A 138 -21.36 -10.95 3.37
C VAL A 138 -20.19 -10.76 2.42
N TYR A 139 -19.71 -11.87 1.86
CA TYR A 139 -18.61 -11.90 0.91
C TYR A 139 -19.11 -11.64 -0.51
N ARG A 140 -18.60 -10.60 -1.16
CA ARG A 140 -18.85 -10.33 -2.57
C ARG A 140 -17.61 -10.65 -3.40
N PRO A 141 -17.74 -11.25 -4.60
CA PRO A 141 -16.59 -11.51 -5.45
C PRO A 141 -15.84 -10.20 -5.74
N ALA A 142 -14.51 -10.24 -5.54
CA ALA A 142 -13.64 -9.16 -5.99
C ALA A 142 -13.66 -9.08 -7.52
N THR A 143 -13.33 -7.92 -8.08
CA THR A 143 -13.12 -7.68 -9.53
C THR A 143 -12.34 -8.83 -10.20
N PRO A 144 -12.52 -9.07 -11.52
CA PRO A 144 -11.87 -10.18 -12.23
C PRO A 144 -10.35 -10.14 -11.97
N GLY A 145 -9.83 -11.11 -11.22
CA GLY A 145 -8.43 -11.16 -10.81
C GLY A 145 -8.16 -11.19 -9.31
N GLY A 146 -9.18 -11.24 -8.44
CA GLY A 146 -9.01 -11.54 -7.00
C GLY A 146 -8.28 -10.48 -6.18
N ARG A 147 -7.98 -9.32 -6.78
CA ARG A 147 -7.42 -8.15 -6.10
C ARG A 147 -8.57 -7.19 -5.81
N GLY A 148 -8.79 -6.89 -4.52
CA GLY A 148 -9.85 -5.96 -4.09
C GLY A 148 -9.76 -4.56 -4.73
N TRP A 149 -10.85 -3.79 -4.65
CA TRP A 149 -11.14 -2.47 -5.26
C TRP A 149 -10.66 -2.28 -6.73
N PRO A 150 -11.56 -1.94 -7.67
CA PRO A 150 -11.22 -1.83 -9.09
C PRO A 150 -10.12 -0.79 -9.32
N ARG A 151 -8.89 -1.24 -9.50
CA ARG A 151 -7.83 -0.46 -10.14
C ARG A 151 -7.80 -0.92 -11.58
N GLY A 152 -8.30 -0.07 -12.47
CA GLY A 152 -8.56 -0.38 -13.87
C GLY A 152 -7.41 -1.17 -14.50
N THR A 153 -7.69 -2.43 -14.85
CA THR A 153 -6.86 -3.18 -15.77
C THR A 153 -7.30 -2.80 -17.17
N TRP A 154 -6.43 -2.15 -17.92
CA TRP A 154 -6.65 -1.89 -19.33
C TRP A 154 -6.63 -3.23 -20.06
N SER A 155 -7.78 -3.66 -20.58
CA SER A 155 -7.88 -4.81 -21.47
C SER A 155 -7.40 -4.37 -22.86
N PRO A 156 -6.44 -5.06 -23.51
CA PRO A 156 -6.15 -4.78 -24.90
C PRO A 156 -7.36 -5.19 -25.74
N CYS A 157 -7.79 -4.32 -26.66
CA CYS A 157 -8.66 -4.73 -27.73
C CYS A 157 -7.97 -5.82 -28.53
N SER A 158 -8.74 -6.89 -28.78
CA SER A 158 -8.47 -7.98 -29.72
C SER A 158 -8.02 -7.49 -31.08
#